data_AF-A0A432FHL4-F1
#
_entry.id   AF-A0A432FHL4-F1
#
_cell.length_a   1.000
_cell.length_b   1.000
_cell.length_c   1.000
_cell.angle_alpha   90.00
_cell.angle_beta   90.00
_cell.angle_gamma   90.00
#
_symmetry.space_group_name_H-M   'P 1'
#
loop_
_entity.id
_entity.type
_entity.pdbx_description
1 polymer ?
#
loop_
_entity_poly.entity_id
_entity_poly.type
_entity_poly.pdbx_seq_one_letter_code
_entity_poly.pdbx_strand_id
1 'polypeptide(L)' 'MRSVCHLVFVLLLTGCASYESQTGSFRRAWNGGSIGQAAQIASREAGKRSDSRDAVVWFLEQGAALRAAG' A
#
# COMPACT_ATOMS: atom_id res chain seq x y z
N MET A 1 8.67 29.02 14.70
CA MET A 1 8.64 27.73 15.42
C MET A 1 7.25 27.08 15.39
N ARG A 2 6.16 27.73 15.86
CA ARG A 2 4.77 27.19 15.79
C ARG A 2 4.27 26.80 14.39
N SER A 3 4.61 27.59 13.36
CA SER A 3 4.12 27.37 11.99
C SER A 3 4.71 26.12 11.31
N VAL A 4 5.94 25.72 11.67
CA VAL A 4 6.61 24.52 11.13
C VAL A 4 6.00 23.23 11.70
N CYS A 5 5.65 23.22 12.99
CA CYS A 5 4.93 22.09 13.59
C CYS A 5 3.58 21.81 12.91
N HIS A 6 2.85 22.84 12.52
CA HIS A 6 1.57 22.67 11.83
C HIS A 6 1.74 22.08 10.42
N LEU A 7 2.79 22.49 9.69
CA LEU A 7 3.12 21.93 8.38
C LEU A 7 3.46 20.44 8.46
N VAL A 8 4.29 20.05 9.43
CA VAL A 8 4.66 18.64 9.65
C VAL A 8 3.42 17.79 10.01
N PHE A 9 2.53 18.31 10.86
CA PHE A 9 1.30 17.61 11.24
C PHE A 9 0.37 17.37 10.04
N VAL A 10 0.20 18.35 9.16
CA VAL A 10 -0.61 18.22 7.93
C VAL A 10 0.03 17.23 6.93
N LEU A 11 1.36 17.23 6.80
CA LEU A 11 2.10 16.27 5.97
C LEU A 11 1.95 14.82 6.48
N LEU A 12 1.99 14.60 7.79
CA LEU A 12 1.80 13.29 8.40
C LEU A 12 0.36 12.76 8.18
N LEU A 13 -0.65 13.62 8.33
CA LEU A 13 -2.06 13.26 8.14
C LEU A 13 -2.37 12.93 6.67
N THR A 14 -1.82 13.70 5.73
CA THR A 14 -2.01 13.46 4.28
C THR A 14 -1.27 12.21 3.80
N GLY A 15 -0.12 11.89 4.37
CA GLY A 15 0.56 10.60 4.13
C GLY A 15 -0.30 9.40 4.55
N CYS A 16 -1.00 9.49 5.69
CA CYS A 16 -1.87 8.42 6.17
C CYS A 16 -3.09 8.20 5.25
N ALA A 17 -3.76 9.28 4.82
CA ALA A 17 -4.90 9.20 3.91
C ALA A 17 -4.51 8.74 2.49
N SER A 18 -3.37 9.22 1.98
CA SER A 18 -2.86 8.79 0.68
C SER A 18 -2.47 7.31 0.68
N TYR A 19 -1.88 6.83 1.78
CA TYR A 19 -1.52 5.42 1.93
C TYR A 19 -2.76 4.51 2.03
N GLU A 20 -3.75 4.89 2.84
CA GLU A 20 -5.03 4.17 2.92
C GLU A 20 -5.75 4.09 1.56
N SER A 21 -5.78 5.20 0.81
CA SER A 21 -6.42 5.20 -0.51
C SER A 21 -5.69 4.32 -1.53
N GLN A 22 -4.35 4.30 -1.51
CA GLN A 22 -3.53 3.48 -2.40
C GLN A 22 -3.65 1.98 -2.07
N THR A 23 -3.79 1.63 -0.79
CA THR A 23 -3.87 0.23 -0.34
C THR A 23 -5.30 -0.30 -0.20
N GLY A 24 -6.32 0.55 -0.27
CA GLY A 24 -7.71 0.15 -0.04
C GLY A 24 -8.25 -0.91 -1.00
N SER A 25 -7.82 -0.92 -2.26
CA SER A 25 -8.19 -1.95 -3.23
C SER A 25 -7.63 -3.32 -2.88
N PHE A 26 -6.34 -3.38 -2.53
CA PHE A 26 -5.66 -4.58 -2.05
C PHE A 26 -6.32 -5.07 -0.74
N ARG A 27 -6.50 -4.18 0.23
CA ARG A 27 -7.02 -4.52 1.56
C ARG A 27 -8.45 -5.04 1.51
N ARG A 28 -9.29 -4.52 0.61
CA ARG A 28 -10.63 -5.08 0.36
C ARG A 28 -10.58 -6.48 -0.24
N ALA A 29 -9.71 -6.72 -1.23
CA ALA A 29 -9.56 -8.05 -1.82
C ALA A 29 -9.02 -9.07 -0.81
N TRP A 30 -8.04 -8.65 -0.01
CA TRP A 30 -7.45 -9.46 1.06
C TRP A 30 -8.48 -9.80 2.14
N ASN A 31 -9.13 -8.80 2.73
CA ASN A 31 -10.11 -8.98 3.80
C ASN A 31 -11.38 -9.70 3.30
N GLY A 32 -11.70 -9.58 2.01
CA GLY A 32 -12.81 -10.30 1.38
C GLY A 32 -12.50 -11.76 1.05
N GLY A 33 -11.28 -12.24 1.30
CA GLY A 33 -10.86 -13.62 1.00
C GLY A 33 -10.50 -13.87 -0.46
N SER A 34 -10.52 -12.84 -1.32
CA SER A 34 -10.12 -12.93 -2.73
C SER A 34 -8.59 -12.86 -2.87
N ILE A 35 -7.89 -13.86 -2.33
CA ILE A 35 -6.42 -13.86 -2.25
C ILE A 35 -5.74 -13.76 -3.62
N GLY A 36 -6.26 -14.47 -4.62
CA GLY A 36 -5.74 -14.36 -5.99
C GLY A 36 -5.88 -12.94 -6.57
N GLN A 37 -6.99 -12.26 -6.29
CA GLN A 37 -7.19 -10.86 -6.71
C GLN A 37 -6.25 -9.91 -5.94
N ALA A 38 -6.04 -10.15 -4.65
CA ALA A 38 -5.09 -9.40 -3.84
C ALA A 38 -3.66 -9.54 -4.39
N ALA A 39 -3.24 -10.76 -4.78
CA ALA A 39 -1.93 -11.01 -5.39
C ALA A 39 -1.77 -10.26 -6.73
N GLN A 40 -2.81 -10.24 -7.57
CA GLN A 40 -2.79 -9.50 -8.85
C GLN A 40 -2.68 -7.98 -8.64
N ILE A 41 -3.39 -7.43 -7.65
CA ILE A 41 -3.32 -6.01 -7.30
C ILE A 41 -1.93 -5.67 -6.79
N ALA A 42 -1.40 -6.42 -5.82
CA ALA A 42 -0.06 -6.19 -5.27
C ALA A 42 1.02 -6.30 -6.35
N SER A 43 0.93 -7.28 -7.25
CA SER A 43 1.85 -7.43 -8.39
C SER A 43 1.86 -6.22 -9.31
N ARG A 44 0.67 -5.69 -9.61
CA ARG A 44 0.51 -4.50 -10.46
C ARG A 44 1.09 -3.26 -9.78
N GLU A 45 0.83 -3.09 -8.50
CA GLU A 45 1.28 -1.93 -7.72
C GLU A 45 2.79 -1.98 -7.46
N ALA A 46 3.38 -3.17 -7.30
CA ALA A 46 4.82 -3.37 -7.25
C ALA A 46 5.49 -2.96 -8.57
N GLY A 47 4.95 -3.40 -9.72
CA GLY A 47 5.46 -3.01 -11.04
C GLY A 47 5.36 -1.50 -11.31
N LYS A 48 4.23 -0.86 -10.95
CA LYS A 48 4.05 0.59 -11.11
C LYS A 48 5.00 1.43 -10.25
N ARG A 49 5.38 0.93 -9.07
CA ARG A 49 6.27 1.63 -8.13
C ARG A 49 7.69 1.11 -8.16
N SER A 50 8.08 0.29 -9.14
CA SER A 50 9.38 -0.40 -9.20
C SER A 50 10.59 0.52 -9.01
N ASP A 51 10.47 1.79 -9.39
CA ASP A 51 11.53 2.80 -9.29
C ASP A 51 11.50 3.60 -7.96
N SER A 52 10.59 3.23 -7.05
CA SER A 52 10.40 3.88 -5.74
C SER A 52 10.67 2.90 -4.60
N ARG A 53 11.05 3.44 -3.43
CA ARG A 53 11.22 2.68 -2.19
C ARG A 53 9.94 1.93 -1.77
N ASP A 54 8.78 2.44 -2.20
CA ASP A 54 7.47 1.83 -1.94
C ASP A 54 7.30 0.47 -2.65
N ALA A 55 8.07 0.17 -3.71
CA ALA A 55 8.05 -1.14 -4.35
C ALA A 55 8.33 -2.28 -3.37
N VAL A 56 9.23 -2.07 -2.41
CA VAL A 56 9.59 -3.11 -1.42
C VAL A 56 8.37 -3.53 -0.61
N VAL A 57 7.55 -2.57 -0.18
CA VAL A 57 6.32 -2.86 0.57
C VAL A 57 5.37 -3.66 -0.32
N TRP A 58 5.18 -3.25 -1.57
CA TRP A 58 4.30 -3.97 -2.49
C TRP A 58 4.78 -5.38 -2.85
N PHE A 59 6.09 -5.62 -2.92
CA PHE A 59 6.63 -6.96 -3.08
C PHE A 59 6.38 -7.84 -1.85
N LEU A 60 6.43 -7.29 -0.64
CA LEU A 60 6.08 -8.03 0.58
C LEU A 60 4.59 -8.41 0.59
N GLU A 61 3.71 -7.47 0.25
CA GLU A 61 2.27 -7.73 0.14
C GLU A 61 1.96 -8.76 -0.95
N GLN A 62 2.66 -8.67 -2.09
CA GLN A 62 2.57 -9.66 -3.17
C GLN A 62 3.00 -11.05 -2.68
N GLY A 63 4.15 -11.15 -2.01
CA GLY A 63 4.65 -12.41 -1.47
C GLY A 63 3.71 -13.02 -0.42
N ALA A 64 3.14 -12.19 0.46
CA ALA A 64 2.13 -12.62 1.41
C ALA A 64 0.87 -13.17 0.71
N ALA A 65 0.41 -12.49 -0.35
CA ALA A 65 -0.74 -12.92 -1.12
C ALA A 65 -0.49 -14.19 -1.91
N LEU A 66 0.68 -14.32 -2.55
CA LEU A 66 1.06 -15.54 -3.25
C LEU A 66 1.19 -16.72 -2.29
N ARG A 67 1.82 -16.53 -1.12
CA ARG A 67 1.89 -17.56 -0.08
C ARG A 67 0.50 -17.98 0.41
N ALA A 68 -0.41 -17.03 0.59
CA ALA A 68 -1.76 -17.33 1.02
C ALA A 68 -2.62 -17.99 -0.09
N ALA A 69 -2.23 -17.82 -1.36
CA ALA A 69 -2.94 -18.40 -2.50
C ALA A 69 -2.66 -19.90 -2.69
N GLY A 70 -1.55 -20.42 -2.15
CA GLY A 70 -1.14 -21.83 -2.24
C GLY A 70 0.19 -22.02 -2.94
#